data_AF-A0A9E2W8S3-F1
#
_entry.id   AF-A0A9E2W8S3-F1
#
_cell.length_a   1.000
_cell.length_b   1.000
_cell.length_c   1.000
_cell.angle_alpha   90.00
_cell.angle_beta   90.00
_cell.angle_gamma   90.00
#
_symmetry.space_group_name_H-M   'P 1'
#
loop_
_entity.id
_entity.type
_entity.pdbx_description
1 polymer ?
#
loop_
_entity_poly.entity_id
_entity_poly.type
_entity_poly.pdbx_seq_one_letter_code
_entity_poly.pdbx_strand_id
1 'polypeptide(L)'
;MKRFLLLFGLLLLFAVEILRVYFIMPFPGSQKSDTIDIAYWLHNNIKWLRIVGLLLIAYPVWQVFKYSKIWKKVVVTIPLLLYAFIFFMFNYRFQADKMFYQPVTTTFAQAAANHVSNDKLVIGVEINGEAKAYPVQIIGYHHQVRDTVGNVPVMITYCTVCRTGRVFSPMVDGKPENFRLVGMDHFNAMFEDATTKSWWRQVTGEAIAGKLKGKRLTEIPSQQSTLSTWLISHPNSAVLQPDTIFNKQYADLAAYDKGIIASGLEKRDSGSWKFKSWVVGVVHNDEAKAYDWNVLVQQKMIQDSIPGLPLLITLDADTASFHVLNRTINGNALNFQKGGSNGEITDIDTHSLWNSSGVCISGPLQGKQLSAVQAYQEFWHSWHTFHPYTMRD
;
A
#
# COMPACT_ATOMS: atom_id res chain seq x y z
N MET A 1 26.85 8.20 41.64
CA MET A 1 27.08 7.13 40.64
C MET A 1 25.96 6.09 40.57
N LYS A 2 25.65 5.30 41.63
CA LYS A 2 24.67 4.18 41.55
C LYS A 2 23.25 4.58 41.10
N ARG A 3 22.70 5.68 41.64
CA ARG A 3 21.36 6.19 41.24
C ARG A 3 21.34 6.69 39.81
N PHE A 4 22.41 7.36 39.38
CA PHE A 4 22.55 7.85 38.01
C PHE A 4 22.57 6.69 37.01
N LEU A 5 23.38 5.65 37.26
CA LEU A 5 23.43 4.45 36.41
C LEU A 5 22.07 3.75 36.31
N LEU A 6 21.35 3.64 37.43
CA LEU A 6 20.01 3.06 37.43
C LEU A 6 19.01 3.88 36.59
N LEU A 7 18.96 5.20 36.80
CA LEU A 7 18.04 6.08 36.07
C LEU A 7 18.38 6.12 34.57
N PHE A 8 19.66 6.28 34.24
CA PHE A 8 20.12 6.34 32.86
C PHE A 8 19.92 5.01 32.13
N GLY A 9 20.24 3.88 32.77
CA GLY A 9 20.02 2.55 32.20
C GLY A 9 18.54 2.26 31.96
N LEU A 10 17.66 2.60 32.92
CA LEU A 10 16.21 2.49 32.72
C LEU A 10 15.70 3.40 31.60
N LEU A 11 16.12 4.67 31.57
CA LEU A 11 15.73 5.61 30.52
C LEU A 11 16.17 5.11 29.15
N LEU A 12 17.39 4.61 29.01
CA LEU A 12 17.88 4.01 27.77
C LEU A 12 16.99 2.83 27.36
N LEU A 13 16.70 1.90 28.28
CA LEU A 13 15.85 0.74 28.01
C LEU A 13 14.44 1.15 27.54
N PHE A 14 13.79 2.09 28.22
CA PHE A 14 12.47 2.58 27.79
C PHE A 14 12.53 3.30 26.44
N ALA A 15 13.50 4.20 26.27
CA ALA A 15 13.64 5.00 25.06
C ALA A 15 13.84 4.12 23.83
N VAL A 16 14.70 3.10 23.89
CA VAL A 16 15.00 2.27 22.71
C VAL A 16 13.83 1.37 22.31
N GLU A 17 13.02 0.88 23.25
CA GLU A 17 11.79 0.14 22.91
C GLU A 17 10.76 1.05 22.25
N ILE A 18 10.53 2.23 22.81
CA ILE A 18 9.52 3.18 22.32
C ILE A 18 9.94 3.71 20.95
N LEU A 19 11.17 4.21 20.81
CA LEU A 19 11.65 4.83 19.57
C LEU A 19 11.70 3.84 18.40
N ARG A 20 12.01 2.56 18.67
CA ARG A 20 12.08 1.53 17.61
C ARG A 20 10.76 1.34 16.88
N VAL A 21 9.64 1.52 17.57
CA VAL A 21 8.31 1.40 16.98
C VAL A 21 7.77 2.77 16.60
N TYR A 22 8.05 3.81 17.38
CA TYR A 22 7.58 5.18 17.11
C TYR A 22 7.94 5.65 15.69
N PHE A 23 9.18 5.43 15.23
CA PHE A 23 9.63 5.91 13.92
C PHE A 23 9.05 5.14 12.73
N ILE A 24 8.45 3.96 12.93
CA ILE A 24 7.98 3.08 11.84
C ILE A 24 6.49 2.73 11.96
N MET A 25 5.74 3.41 12.83
CA MET A 25 4.31 3.22 13.02
C MET A 25 3.63 4.59 13.02
N PRO A 26 2.33 4.71 12.67
CA PRO A 26 1.65 5.99 12.46
C PRO A 26 1.27 6.71 13.77
N PHE A 27 2.23 6.92 14.67
CA PHE A 27 2.05 7.76 15.85
C PHE A 27 2.07 9.25 15.48
N PRO A 28 1.44 10.13 16.27
CA PRO A 28 1.47 11.57 16.03
C PRO A 28 2.90 12.09 15.81
N GLY A 29 3.13 12.70 14.64
CA GLY A 29 4.40 13.30 14.25
C GLY A 29 5.41 12.35 13.58
N SER A 30 5.34 11.05 13.85
CA SER A 30 6.37 10.09 13.39
C SER A 30 6.52 9.96 11.87
N GLN A 31 5.42 10.13 11.13
CA GLN A 31 5.36 9.91 9.68
C GLN A 31 5.51 11.20 8.86
N LYS A 32 6.03 12.27 9.47
CA LYS A 32 6.18 13.61 8.85
C LYS A 32 7.63 14.02 8.63
N SER A 33 8.59 13.17 8.98
CA SER A 33 10.01 13.49 8.96
C SER A 33 10.82 12.30 8.45
N ASP A 34 11.94 12.57 7.81
CA ASP A 34 12.87 11.56 7.28
C ASP A 34 13.63 10.87 8.42
N THR A 35 12.98 9.93 9.10
CA THR A 35 13.59 9.18 10.23
C THR A 35 14.05 7.78 9.86
N ILE A 36 13.98 7.40 8.58
CA ILE A 36 14.21 6.02 8.14
C ILE A 36 15.60 5.49 8.51
N ASP A 37 16.66 6.28 8.30
CA ASP A 37 18.02 5.84 8.58
C ASP A 37 18.24 5.61 10.09
N ILE A 38 17.65 6.47 10.93
CA ILE A 38 17.67 6.33 12.40
C ILE A 38 16.86 5.10 12.82
N ALA A 39 15.67 4.92 12.24
CA ALA A 39 14.80 3.78 12.52
C ALA A 39 15.49 2.44 12.18
N TYR A 40 16.13 2.38 11.01
CA TYR A 40 16.86 1.21 10.55
C TYR A 40 18.09 0.91 11.41
N TRP A 41 18.86 1.96 11.76
CA TRP A 41 19.99 1.82 12.68
C TRP A 41 19.53 1.29 14.04
N LEU A 42 18.46 1.85 14.60
CA LEU A 42 17.90 1.43 15.88
C LEU A 42 17.40 -0.02 15.81
N HIS A 43 16.74 -0.40 14.73
CA HIS A 43 16.29 -1.77 14.49
C HIS A 43 17.45 -2.78 14.55
N ASN A 44 18.55 -2.49 13.84
CA ASN A 44 19.70 -3.39 13.77
C ASN A 44 20.51 -3.45 15.06
N ASN A 45 20.53 -2.36 15.84
CA ASN A 45 21.34 -2.25 17.05
C ASN A 45 20.55 -2.51 18.35
N ILE A 46 19.25 -2.82 18.25
CA ILE A 46 18.36 -2.92 19.42
C ILE A 46 18.87 -3.91 20.49
N LYS A 47 19.44 -5.05 20.07
CA LYS A 47 19.96 -6.07 20.99
C LYS A 47 21.14 -5.53 21.82
N TRP A 48 22.07 -4.81 21.18
CA TRP A 48 23.21 -4.21 21.86
C TRP A 48 22.80 -3.09 22.80
N LEU A 49 21.88 -2.23 22.36
CA LEU A 49 21.35 -1.15 23.19
C LEU A 49 20.66 -1.71 24.46
N ARG A 50 19.92 -2.82 24.33
CA ARG A 50 19.35 -3.55 25.48
C ARG A 50 20.42 -4.09 26.41
N ILE A 51 21.45 -4.74 25.88
CA ILE A 51 22.55 -5.28 26.69
C ILE A 51 23.22 -4.16 27.49
N VAL A 52 23.52 -3.03 26.85
CA VAL A 52 24.10 -1.86 27.52
C VAL A 52 23.17 -1.36 28.62
N GLY A 53 21.87 -1.18 28.34
CA GLY A 53 20.88 -0.75 29.34
C GLY A 53 20.79 -1.71 30.52
N LEU A 54 20.76 -3.02 30.27
CA LEU A 54 20.70 -4.06 31.30
C LEU A 54 21.97 -4.08 32.16
N LEU A 55 23.15 -3.94 31.56
CA LEU A 55 24.42 -3.88 32.29
C LEU A 55 24.49 -2.65 33.20
N LEU A 56 24.00 -1.51 32.75
CA LEU A 56 23.97 -0.26 33.54
C LEU A 56 23.10 -0.41 34.80
N ILE A 57 21.99 -1.14 34.72
CA ILE A 57 21.08 -1.32 35.87
C ILE A 57 21.45 -2.51 36.76
N ALA A 58 22.22 -3.50 36.26
CA ALA A 58 22.48 -4.76 36.96
C ALA A 58 23.06 -4.58 38.37
N TYR A 59 24.16 -3.83 38.49
CA TYR A 59 24.81 -3.60 39.79
C TYR A 59 23.97 -2.74 40.75
N PRO A 60 23.39 -1.58 40.33
CA PRO A 60 22.48 -0.82 41.17
C PRO A 60 21.27 -1.62 41.67
N VAL A 61 20.65 -2.44 40.81
CA VAL A 61 19.52 -3.30 41.18
C VAL A 61 19.97 -4.34 42.22
N TRP A 62 21.05 -5.07 41.94
CA TRP A 62 21.60 -6.06 42.89
C TRP A 62 21.89 -5.46 44.26
N GLN A 63 22.50 -4.27 44.30
CA GLN A 63 22.76 -3.52 45.53
C GLN A 63 21.48 -3.22 46.33
N VAL A 64 20.42 -2.78 45.66
CA VAL A 64 19.13 -2.48 46.33
C VAL A 64 18.51 -3.76 46.89
N PHE A 65 18.48 -4.84 46.11
CA PHE A 65 17.89 -6.11 46.55
C PHE A 65 18.66 -6.77 47.70
N LYS A 66 19.99 -6.64 47.72
CA LYS A 66 20.84 -7.23 48.76
C LYS A 66 20.86 -6.43 50.07
N TYR A 67 20.90 -5.10 50.00
CA TYR A 67 21.22 -4.27 51.18
C TYR A 67 20.13 -3.27 51.60
N SER A 68 19.01 -3.13 50.86
CA SER A 68 18.00 -2.11 51.16
C SER A 68 16.72 -2.64 51.81
N LYS A 69 15.99 -1.74 52.50
CA LYS A 69 14.65 -1.97 53.04
C LYS A 69 13.63 -2.28 51.93
N ILE A 70 12.54 -2.96 52.30
CA ILE A 70 11.52 -3.46 51.36
C ILE A 70 10.93 -2.36 50.46
N TRP A 71 10.70 -1.16 50.98
CA TRP A 71 10.16 -0.05 50.18
C TRP A 71 11.06 0.35 49.01
N LYS A 72 12.39 0.33 49.17
CA LYS A 72 13.34 0.63 48.08
C LYS A 72 13.33 -0.48 47.03
N LYS A 73 13.13 -1.73 47.45
CA LYS A 73 12.96 -2.86 46.52
C LYS A 73 11.71 -2.65 45.67
N VAL A 74 10.57 -2.32 46.30
CA VAL A 74 9.32 -1.99 45.59
C VAL A 74 9.51 -0.86 44.59
N VAL A 75 10.17 0.25 44.98
CA VAL A 75 10.45 1.39 44.09
C VAL A 75 11.29 1.00 42.86
N VAL A 76 12.20 0.02 42.97
CA VAL A 76 13.00 -0.47 41.83
C VAL A 76 12.24 -1.54 41.03
N THR A 77 11.43 -2.37 41.67
CA THR A 77 10.64 -3.42 41.00
C THR A 77 9.60 -2.83 40.06
N ILE A 78 8.89 -1.77 40.46
CA ILE A 78 7.83 -1.15 39.64
C ILE A 78 8.33 -0.77 38.23
N PRO A 79 9.40 0.02 38.05
CA PRO A 79 9.89 0.36 36.71
C PRO A 79 10.44 -0.84 35.95
N LEU A 80 10.97 -1.87 36.62
CA LEU A 80 11.40 -3.11 35.94
C LEU A 80 10.22 -3.90 35.37
N LEU A 81 9.11 -4.00 36.13
CA LEU A 81 7.88 -4.61 35.65
C LEU A 81 7.25 -3.80 34.51
N LEU A 82 7.26 -2.47 34.63
CA LEU A 82 6.80 -1.59 33.57
C LEU A 82 7.65 -1.75 32.29
N TYR A 83 8.98 -1.87 32.43
CA TYR A 83 9.86 -2.15 31.31
C TYR A 83 9.56 -3.51 30.69
N ALA A 84 9.37 -4.57 31.49
CA ALA A 84 9.00 -5.89 30.96
C ALA A 84 7.67 -5.85 30.18
N PHE A 85 6.69 -5.09 30.69
CA PHE A 85 5.42 -4.86 30.00
C PHE A 85 5.62 -4.09 28.68
N ILE A 86 6.36 -2.99 28.68
CA ILE A 86 6.64 -2.21 27.46
C ILE A 86 7.43 -3.05 26.45
N PHE A 87 8.44 -3.78 26.90
CA PHE A 87 9.19 -4.71 26.08
C PHE A 87 8.26 -5.72 25.41
N PHE A 88 7.35 -6.34 26.18
CA PHE A 88 6.37 -7.28 25.64
C PHE A 88 5.47 -6.62 24.58
N MET A 89 4.87 -5.47 24.89
CA MET A 89 3.98 -4.76 23.98
C MET A 89 4.67 -4.40 22.65
N PHE A 90 5.87 -3.82 22.71
CA PHE A 90 6.59 -3.33 21.55
C PHE A 90 7.30 -4.44 20.74
N ASN A 91 7.52 -5.62 21.33
CA ASN A 91 8.16 -6.74 20.62
C ASN A 91 7.23 -7.85 20.18
N TYR A 92 6.01 -7.91 20.74
CA TYR A 92 5.08 -9.01 20.45
C TYR A 92 3.68 -8.53 20.04
N ARG A 93 3.28 -7.29 20.36
CA ARG A 93 1.92 -6.80 20.09
C ARG A 93 1.83 -5.69 19.05
N PHE A 94 2.82 -4.80 18.99
CA PHE A 94 2.83 -3.60 18.14
C PHE A 94 3.77 -3.69 16.94
N GLN A 95 4.34 -4.87 16.66
CA GLN A 95 5.05 -5.09 15.39
C GLN A 95 4.03 -5.26 14.27
N ALA A 96 4.32 -4.67 13.11
CA ALA A 96 3.40 -4.66 11.97
C ALA A 96 3.02 -6.09 11.52
N ASP A 97 3.99 -6.99 11.42
CA ASP A 97 3.81 -8.42 11.10
C ASP A 97 3.08 -9.25 12.20
N LYS A 98 2.82 -8.66 13.38
CA LYS A 98 1.98 -9.23 14.44
C LYS A 98 0.58 -8.61 14.52
N MET A 99 0.39 -7.48 13.84
CA MET A 99 -0.92 -6.84 13.70
C MET A 99 -1.62 -7.30 12.42
N PHE A 100 -0.84 -7.50 11.36
CA PHE A 100 -1.27 -7.89 10.02
C PHE A 100 -0.56 -9.18 9.63
N TYR A 101 -1.26 -10.30 9.77
CA TYR A 101 -0.71 -11.61 9.41
C TYR A 101 -0.65 -11.76 7.90
N GLN A 102 0.28 -12.56 7.39
CA GLN A 102 0.24 -12.99 6.00
C GLN A 102 -0.88 -14.03 5.81
N PRO A 103 -1.41 -14.21 4.58
CA PRO A 103 -2.36 -15.28 4.31
C PRO A 103 -1.73 -16.64 4.63
N VAL A 104 -2.44 -17.50 5.35
CA VAL A 104 -1.98 -18.87 5.64
C VAL A 104 -2.18 -19.77 4.43
N THR A 105 -3.32 -19.60 3.74
CA THR A 105 -3.63 -20.25 2.48
C THR A 105 -4.25 -19.25 1.52
N THR A 106 -3.99 -19.41 0.22
CA THR A 106 -4.61 -18.61 -0.84
C THR A 106 -5.53 -19.51 -1.65
N THR A 107 -6.83 -19.42 -1.39
CA THR A 107 -7.85 -20.17 -2.12
C THR A 107 -8.45 -19.28 -3.20
N PHE A 108 -8.55 -19.80 -4.43
CA PHE A 108 -9.18 -19.11 -5.54
C PHE A 108 -10.43 -19.85 -5.99
N ALA A 109 -11.45 -19.10 -6.39
CA ALA A 109 -12.65 -19.63 -7.02
C ALA A 109 -12.83 -19.00 -8.40
N GLN A 110 -13.34 -19.77 -9.35
CA GLN A 110 -13.79 -19.23 -10.63
C GLN A 110 -14.99 -18.29 -10.42
N ALA A 111 -15.22 -17.38 -11.35
CA ALA A 111 -16.29 -16.39 -11.25
C ALA A 111 -17.67 -16.98 -10.87
N ALA A 112 -18.01 -18.17 -11.40
CA ALA A 112 -19.28 -18.83 -11.11
C ALA A 112 -19.43 -19.38 -9.67
N ALA A 113 -18.32 -19.64 -8.98
CA ALA A 113 -18.26 -20.16 -7.61
C ALA A 113 -17.71 -19.12 -6.61
N ASN A 114 -17.58 -17.87 -7.03
CA ASN A 114 -17.02 -16.79 -6.24
C ASN A 114 -18.00 -16.30 -5.16
N HIS A 115 -17.52 -16.09 -3.94
CA HIS A 115 -18.32 -15.57 -2.82
C HIS A 115 -18.04 -14.09 -2.51
N VAL A 116 -17.12 -13.46 -3.23
CA VAL A 116 -16.82 -12.02 -3.10
C VAL A 116 -17.89 -11.22 -3.85
N SER A 117 -18.48 -10.21 -3.21
CA SER A 117 -19.48 -9.36 -3.86
C SER A 117 -18.91 -8.61 -5.07
N ASN A 118 -19.71 -8.49 -6.13
CA ASN A 118 -19.29 -7.90 -7.41
C ASN A 118 -18.95 -6.39 -7.30
N ASP A 119 -19.49 -5.68 -6.31
CA ASP A 119 -19.22 -4.25 -6.08
C ASP A 119 -17.87 -3.99 -5.38
N LYS A 120 -17.15 -5.05 -4.94
CA LYS A 120 -15.87 -4.89 -4.25
C LYS A 120 -14.76 -4.48 -5.20
N LEU A 121 -13.87 -3.61 -4.72
CA LEU A 121 -12.66 -3.27 -5.44
C LEU A 121 -11.72 -4.46 -5.46
N VAL A 122 -11.11 -4.69 -6.62
CA VAL A 122 -10.08 -5.70 -6.84
C VAL A 122 -8.86 -5.07 -7.48
N ILE A 123 -7.70 -5.66 -7.21
CA ILE A 123 -6.55 -5.55 -8.08
C ILE A 123 -6.62 -6.72 -9.05
N GLY A 124 -6.77 -6.45 -10.34
CA GLY A 124 -6.74 -7.42 -11.41
C GLY A 124 -5.35 -7.54 -12.01
N VAL A 125 -4.92 -8.77 -12.28
CA VAL A 125 -3.62 -9.08 -12.88
C VAL A 125 -3.86 -10.10 -13.99
N GLU A 126 -3.37 -9.81 -15.20
CA GLU A 126 -3.35 -10.74 -16.32
C GLU A 126 -1.91 -10.92 -16.81
N ILE A 127 -1.44 -12.17 -16.87
CA ILE A 127 -0.12 -12.51 -17.39
C ILE A 127 -0.24 -13.78 -18.22
N ASN A 128 0.31 -13.77 -19.44
CA ASN A 128 0.32 -14.92 -20.35
C ASN A 128 -1.07 -15.56 -20.55
N GLY A 129 -2.13 -14.73 -20.59
CA GLY A 129 -3.52 -15.17 -20.77
C GLY A 129 -4.20 -15.77 -19.53
N GLU A 130 -3.50 -15.85 -18.39
CA GLU A 130 -4.12 -16.17 -17.10
C GLU A 130 -4.48 -14.87 -16.36
N ALA A 131 -5.76 -14.71 -16.03
CA ALA A 131 -6.27 -13.56 -15.30
C ALA A 131 -6.71 -13.95 -13.89
N LYS A 132 -6.35 -13.13 -12.89
CA LYS A 132 -6.81 -13.27 -11.52
C LYS A 132 -7.21 -11.93 -10.90
N ALA A 133 -8.15 -11.99 -9.96
CA ALA A 133 -8.64 -10.84 -9.21
C ALA A 133 -8.39 -11.01 -7.71
N TYR A 134 -7.89 -9.95 -7.08
CA TYR A 134 -7.53 -9.94 -5.67
C TYR A 134 -8.30 -8.82 -4.95
N PRO A 135 -9.30 -9.15 -4.11
CA PRO A 135 -10.10 -8.15 -3.42
C PRO A 135 -9.26 -7.26 -2.50
N VAL A 136 -9.43 -5.95 -2.62
CA VAL A 136 -8.73 -4.93 -1.81
C VAL A 136 -8.99 -5.13 -0.32
N GLN A 137 -10.18 -5.58 0.06
CA GLN A 137 -10.51 -5.91 1.45
C GLN A 137 -9.62 -7.02 2.05
N ILE A 138 -9.24 -8.01 1.23
CA ILE A 138 -8.39 -9.13 1.66
C ILE A 138 -6.93 -8.69 1.68
N ILE A 139 -6.43 -8.15 0.56
CA ILE A 139 -5.03 -7.70 0.48
C ILE A 139 -4.77 -6.58 1.48
N GLY A 140 -5.72 -5.66 1.68
CA GLY A 140 -5.59 -4.52 2.58
C GLY A 140 -5.36 -4.94 4.02
N TYR A 141 -5.99 -6.04 4.49
CA TYR A 141 -5.66 -6.58 5.81
C TYR A 141 -4.25 -7.19 5.83
N HIS A 142 -3.90 -8.01 4.85
CA HIS A 142 -2.62 -8.73 4.83
C HIS A 142 -1.42 -7.87 4.40
N HIS A 143 -1.68 -6.70 3.80
CA HIS A 143 -0.78 -5.81 3.08
C HIS A 143 -0.06 -6.42 1.86
N GLN A 144 0.04 -7.75 1.80
CA GLN A 144 0.56 -8.50 0.67
C GLN A 144 -0.11 -9.87 0.51
N VAL A 145 -0.18 -10.35 -0.72
CA VAL A 145 -0.52 -11.72 -1.11
C VAL A 145 0.54 -12.20 -2.09
N ARG A 146 1.08 -13.39 -1.86
CA ARG A 146 2.03 -14.06 -2.77
C ARG A 146 1.26 -15.06 -3.63
N ASP A 147 1.47 -15.03 -4.92
CA ASP A 147 0.80 -15.93 -5.87
C ASP A 147 1.68 -16.17 -7.11
N THR A 148 1.22 -17.00 -8.03
CA THR A 148 1.76 -17.19 -9.38
C THR A 148 0.63 -17.02 -10.40
N VAL A 149 0.83 -16.15 -11.40
CA VAL A 149 -0.12 -15.88 -12.48
C VAL A 149 0.60 -16.06 -13.80
N GLY A 150 0.10 -16.91 -14.69
CA GLY A 150 0.71 -17.16 -16.00
C GLY A 150 2.14 -17.71 -15.89
N ASN A 151 2.40 -18.54 -14.86
CA ASN A 151 3.74 -19.01 -14.46
C ASN A 151 4.73 -17.93 -13.99
N VAL A 152 4.25 -16.71 -13.70
CA VAL A 152 5.08 -15.61 -13.16
C VAL A 152 4.78 -15.42 -11.67
N PRO A 153 5.78 -15.51 -10.78
CA PRO A 153 5.60 -15.19 -9.37
C PRO A 153 5.25 -13.70 -9.18
N VAL A 154 4.22 -13.43 -8.39
CA VAL A 154 3.70 -12.08 -8.14
C VAL A 154 3.54 -11.81 -6.65
N MET A 155 3.81 -10.58 -6.24
CA MET A 155 3.50 -10.04 -4.91
C MET A 155 2.50 -8.91 -5.08
N ILE A 156 1.23 -9.20 -4.78
CA ILE A 156 0.15 -8.21 -4.83
C ILE A 156 0.15 -7.50 -3.49
N THR A 157 0.22 -6.18 -3.49
CA THR A 157 0.33 -5.38 -2.27
C THR A 157 -0.72 -4.30 -2.24
N TYR A 158 -1.19 -3.96 -1.04
CA TYR A 158 -2.11 -2.86 -0.86
C TYR A 158 -1.83 -2.15 0.47
N CYS A 159 -1.57 -0.85 0.42
CA CYS A 159 -1.43 -0.01 1.61
C CYS A 159 -2.72 0.76 1.86
N THR A 160 -3.45 0.41 2.93
CA THR A 160 -4.76 1.03 3.23
C THR A 160 -4.66 2.51 3.62
N VAL A 161 -3.54 2.94 4.21
CA VAL A 161 -3.28 4.33 4.61
C VAL A 161 -2.78 5.22 3.46
N CYS A 162 -2.40 4.61 2.33
CA CYS A 162 -2.09 5.29 1.07
C CYS A 162 -3.20 5.16 0.02
N ARG A 163 -4.09 4.16 0.17
CA ARG A 163 -5.04 3.71 -0.85
C ARG A 163 -4.37 3.18 -2.12
N THR A 164 -3.21 2.58 -1.96
CA THR A 164 -2.32 2.29 -3.09
C THR A 164 -2.18 0.78 -3.29
N GLY A 165 -2.65 0.28 -4.42
CA GLY A 165 -2.37 -1.07 -4.91
C GLY A 165 -1.13 -1.09 -5.81
N ARG A 166 -0.24 -2.07 -5.60
CA ARG A 166 0.95 -2.31 -6.46
C ARG A 166 1.19 -3.81 -6.59
N VAL A 167 1.66 -4.25 -7.75
CA VAL A 167 2.03 -5.65 -8.00
C VAL A 167 3.48 -5.70 -8.42
N PHE A 168 4.29 -6.49 -7.72
CA PHE A 168 5.71 -6.62 -8.00
C PHE A 168 6.11 -8.05 -8.32
N SER A 169 7.14 -8.21 -9.14
CA SER A 169 7.94 -9.42 -9.12
C SER A 169 8.66 -9.50 -7.77
N PRO A 170 8.56 -10.64 -7.06
CA PRO A 170 9.25 -10.85 -5.80
C PRO A 170 10.70 -11.33 -5.98
N MET A 171 11.24 -11.18 -7.19
CA MET A 171 12.58 -11.61 -7.52
C MET A 171 13.54 -10.46 -7.21
N VAL A 172 14.53 -10.71 -6.35
CA VAL A 172 15.60 -9.77 -6.03
C VAL A 172 16.90 -10.35 -6.54
N ASP A 173 17.57 -9.62 -7.44
CA ASP A 173 18.79 -10.08 -8.11
C ASP A 173 18.66 -11.49 -8.73
N GLY A 174 17.50 -11.75 -9.35
CA GLY A 174 17.19 -13.01 -10.04
C GLY A 174 16.82 -14.17 -9.11
N LYS A 175 16.66 -13.95 -7.80
CA LYS A 175 16.30 -15.00 -6.82
C LYS A 175 14.95 -14.71 -6.15
N PRO A 176 14.13 -15.74 -5.87
CA PRO A 176 12.90 -15.55 -5.10
C PRO A 176 13.23 -15.00 -3.71
N GLU A 177 12.49 -13.98 -3.29
CA GLU A 177 12.63 -13.38 -1.98
C GLU A 177 11.32 -13.47 -1.17
N ASN A 178 11.48 -13.52 0.15
CA ASN A 178 10.40 -13.47 1.11
C ASN A 178 10.40 -12.11 1.82
N PHE A 179 9.24 -11.50 1.88
CA PHE A 179 9.05 -10.19 2.46
C PHE A 179 8.16 -10.29 3.70
N ARG A 180 8.52 -9.59 4.78
CA ARG A 180 7.62 -9.38 5.93
C ARG A 180 7.26 -7.91 6.06
N LEU A 181 6.07 -7.59 6.54
CA LEU A 181 5.69 -6.21 6.83
C LEU A 181 6.49 -5.72 8.05
N VAL A 182 7.21 -4.60 7.93
CA VAL A 182 8.06 -4.09 9.03
C VAL A 182 7.49 -2.85 9.71
N GLY A 183 6.74 -2.02 8.98
CA GLY A 183 6.19 -0.77 9.49
C GLY A 183 5.74 0.14 8.35
N MET A 184 5.84 1.45 8.57
CA MET A 184 5.50 2.49 7.60
C MET A 184 6.54 3.60 7.60
N ASP A 185 6.72 4.20 6.44
CA ASP A 185 7.47 5.44 6.24
C ASP A 185 6.64 6.40 5.41
N HIS A 186 6.47 7.63 5.92
CA HIS A 186 5.53 8.60 5.37
C HIS A 186 4.13 8.01 5.09
N PHE A 187 3.60 7.24 6.06
CA PHE A 187 2.33 6.52 5.97
C PHE A 187 2.28 5.40 4.92
N ASN A 188 3.35 5.16 4.16
CA ASN A 188 3.42 4.04 3.22
C ASN A 188 3.96 2.79 3.88
N ALA A 189 3.30 1.65 3.63
CA ALA A 189 3.74 0.35 4.13
C ALA A 189 5.17 0.03 3.66
N MET A 190 5.95 -0.57 4.56
CA MET A 190 7.30 -1.03 4.27
C MET A 190 7.42 -2.54 4.47
N PHE A 191 8.16 -3.18 3.58
CA PHE A 191 8.52 -4.59 3.67
C PHE A 191 9.99 -4.78 3.99
N GLU A 192 10.35 -5.81 4.73
CA GLU A 192 11.73 -6.26 4.92
C GLU A 192 11.96 -7.58 4.19
N ASP A 193 12.98 -7.63 3.34
CA ASP A 193 13.39 -8.88 2.70
C ASP A 193 14.14 -9.81 3.66
N ALA A 194 13.99 -11.12 3.48
CA ALA A 194 14.53 -12.11 4.40
C ALA A 194 16.06 -12.23 4.29
N THR A 195 16.61 -12.10 3.08
CA THR A 195 18.03 -12.39 2.79
C THR A 195 18.97 -11.28 3.27
N THR A 196 18.68 -10.04 2.90
CA THR A 196 19.55 -8.88 3.12
C THR A 196 19.08 -7.95 4.24
N LYS A 197 17.83 -8.11 4.68
CA LYS A 197 17.18 -7.25 5.68
C LYS A 197 17.07 -5.79 5.23
N SER A 198 16.95 -5.55 3.93
CA SER A 198 16.67 -4.21 3.40
C SER A 198 15.20 -3.90 3.54
N TRP A 199 14.87 -2.62 3.72
CA TRP A 199 13.48 -2.16 3.84
C TRP A 199 13.02 -1.51 2.55
N TRP A 200 11.86 -1.93 2.05
CA TRP A 200 11.31 -1.61 0.74
C TRP A 200 9.99 -0.86 0.90
N ARG A 201 9.86 0.32 0.29
CA ARG A 201 8.57 1.05 0.24
C ARG A 201 7.61 0.33 -0.70
N GLN A 202 6.38 0.12 -0.24
CA GLN A 202 5.34 -0.54 -1.02
C GLN A 202 4.94 0.25 -2.26
N VAL A 203 4.83 1.58 -2.18
CA VAL A 203 4.30 2.41 -3.29
C VAL A 203 5.28 2.54 -4.46
N THR A 204 6.59 2.55 -4.20
CA THR A 204 7.63 2.71 -5.24
C THR A 204 8.36 1.42 -5.57
N GLY A 205 8.23 0.39 -4.73
CA GLY A 205 9.04 -0.82 -4.81
C GLY A 205 10.53 -0.59 -4.50
N GLU A 206 10.92 0.58 -3.97
CA GLU A 206 12.31 0.94 -3.72
C GLU A 206 12.80 0.49 -2.34
N ALA A 207 13.98 -0.12 -2.28
CA ALA A 207 14.71 -0.32 -1.04
C ALA A 207 15.26 1.01 -0.54
N ILE A 208 14.80 1.46 0.63
CA ILE A 208 15.14 2.76 1.21
C ILE A 208 16.13 2.66 2.38
N ALA A 209 16.36 1.45 2.89
CA ALA A 209 17.35 1.17 3.91
C ALA A 209 17.93 -0.24 3.74
N GLY A 210 19.14 -0.45 4.27
CA GLY A 210 19.84 -1.73 4.21
C GLY A 210 20.75 -1.90 2.99
N LYS A 211 21.18 -3.14 2.75
CA LYS A 211 22.22 -3.47 1.76
C LYS A 211 21.81 -3.17 0.32
N LEU A 212 20.51 -3.17 0.04
CA LEU A 212 19.97 -2.98 -1.30
C LEU A 212 19.43 -1.55 -1.52
N LYS A 213 19.73 -0.59 -0.62
CA LYS A 213 19.26 0.80 -0.73
C LYS A 213 19.47 1.36 -2.15
N GLY A 214 18.40 1.91 -2.74
CA GLY A 214 18.33 2.43 -4.11
C GLY A 214 17.89 1.43 -5.17
N LYS A 215 17.85 0.11 -4.88
CA LYS A 215 17.27 -0.88 -5.81
C LYS A 215 15.75 -0.78 -5.83
N ARG A 216 15.14 -1.17 -6.95
CA ARG A 216 13.69 -1.24 -7.13
C ARG A 216 13.25 -2.63 -7.54
N LEU A 217 12.11 -3.07 -7.01
CA LEU A 217 11.41 -4.25 -7.49
C LEU A 217 10.85 -3.98 -8.89
N THR A 218 10.83 -5.01 -9.73
CA THR A 218 10.17 -4.93 -11.03
C THR A 218 8.67 -4.90 -10.83
N GLU A 219 8.04 -3.81 -11.23
CA GLU A 219 6.58 -3.69 -11.19
C GLU A 219 5.92 -4.48 -12.33
N ILE A 220 4.75 -5.05 -12.03
CA ILE A 220 3.93 -5.82 -12.94
C ILE A 220 2.63 -5.04 -13.17
N PRO A 221 2.21 -4.84 -14.43
CA PRO A 221 0.98 -4.13 -14.73
C PRO A 221 -0.23 -4.73 -14.02
N SER A 222 -1.09 -3.85 -13.51
CA SER A 222 -2.30 -4.25 -12.81
C SER A 222 -3.36 -3.17 -12.90
N GLN A 223 -4.63 -3.57 -12.80
CA GLN A 223 -5.78 -2.68 -12.87
C GLN A 223 -6.54 -2.68 -11.54
N GLN A 224 -6.99 -1.51 -11.09
CA GLN A 224 -7.95 -1.41 -10.01
C GLN A 224 -9.34 -1.12 -10.59
N SER A 225 -10.32 -1.97 -10.27
CA SER A 225 -11.71 -1.80 -10.69
C SER A 225 -12.65 -2.47 -9.68
N THR A 226 -13.96 -2.37 -9.88
CA THR A 226 -14.89 -3.32 -9.25
C THR A 226 -14.68 -4.72 -9.83
N LEU A 227 -15.04 -5.73 -9.05
CA LEU A 227 -14.99 -7.12 -9.49
C LEU A 227 -15.93 -7.34 -10.70
N SER A 228 -17.11 -6.71 -10.71
CA SER A 228 -18.00 -6.76 -11.88
C SER A 228 -17.33 -6.26 -13.16
N THR A 229 -16.69 -5.09 -13.11
CA THR A 229 -16.02 -4.53 -14.29
C THR A 229 -14.88 -5.42 -14.75
N TRP A 230 -14.08 -5.94 -13.81
CA TRP A 230 -12.98 -6.86 -14.12
C TRP A 230 -13.46 -8.13 -14.83
N LEU A 231 -14.56 -8.72 -14.37
CA LEU A 231 -15.10 -9.97 -14.92
C LEU A 231 -15.78 -9.80 -16.28
N ILE A 232 -16.17 -8.57 -16.66
CA ILE A 232 -16.67 -8.30 -18.02
C ILE A 232 -15.54 -8.49 -19.05
N SER A 233 -14.34 -8.00 -18.76
CA SER A 233 -13.17 -8.16 -19.63
C SER A 233 -12.47 -9.51 -19.44
N HIS A 234 -12.53 -10.10 -18.25
CA HIS A 234 -11.83 -11.34 -17.90
C HIS A 234 -12.78 -12.37 -17.25
N PRO A 235 -13.75 -12.93 -17.99
CA PRO A 235 -14.82 -13.78 -17.44
C PRO A 235 -14.32 -15.08 -16.82
N ASN A 236 -13.15 -15.56 -17.24
CA ASN A 236 -12.51 -16.79 -16.73
C ASN A 236 -11.54 -16.52 -15.56
N SER A 237 -11.60 -15.33 -14.95
CA SER A 237 -10.67 -14.99 -13.87
C SER A 237 -10.90 -15.84 -12.64
N ALA A 238 -9.81 -16.28 -12.02
CA ALA A 238 -9.84 -16.81 -10.66
C ALA A 238 -9.84 -15.66 -9.64
N VAL A 239 -10.75 -15.68 -8.68
CA VAL A 239 -10.93 -14.64 -7.66
C VAL A 239 -10.44 -15.16 -6.31
N LEU A 240 -9.55 -14.42 -5.65
CA LEU A 240 -9.08 -14.76 -4.30
C LEU A 240 -10.25 -14.73 -3.31
N GLN A 241 -10.43 -15.83 -2.59
CA GLN A 241 -11.49 -16.01 -1.60
C GLN A 241 -11.02 -15.63 -0.19
N PRO A 242 -11.91 -15.11 0.67
CA PRO A 242 -11.57 -14.78 2.05
C PRO A 242 -11.27 -16.04 2.87
N ASP A 243 -10.20 -15.99 3.66
CA ASP A 243 -9.92 -16.97 4.71
C ASP A 243 -10.84 -16.72 5.91
N THR A 244 -11.61 -17.74 6.30
CA THR A 244 -12.61 -17.64 7.36
C THR A 244 -12.00 -17.28 8.72
N ILE A 245 -10.71 -17.55 8.93
CA ILE A 245 -9.97 -17.19 10.15
C ILE A 245 -9.91 -15.66 10.33
N PHE A 246 -9.95 -14.88 9.25
CA PHE A 246 -9.81 -13.42 9.26
C PHE A 246 -11.11 -12.67 8.95
N ASN A 247 -12.26 -13.34 9.03
CA ASN A 247 -13.58 -12.75 8.73
C ASN A 247 -13.84 -11.42 9.45
N LYS A 248 -13.44 -11.30 10.72
CA LYS A 248 -13.59 -10.06 11.48
C LYS A 248 -12.79 -8.91 10.87
N GLN A 249 -11.53 -9.18 10.55
CA GLN A 249 -10.60 -8.18 10.00
C GLN A 249 -11.03 -7.74 8.61
N TYR A 250 -11.55 -8.66 7.79
CA TYR A 250 -12.17 -8.28 6.53
C TYR A 250 -13.41 -7.43 6.78
N ALA A 251 -14.32 -7.83 7.68
CA ALA A 251 -15.52 -7.04 8.00
C ALA A 251 -15.21 -5.61 8.45
N ASP A 252 -14.13 -5.41 9.23
CA ASP A 252 -13.66 -4.08 9.65
C ASP A 252 -13.26 -3.17 8.46
N LEU A 253 -12.89 -3.76 7.31
CA LEU A 253 -12.57 -3.06 6.06
C LEU A 253 -13.75 -2.96 5.08
N ALA A 254 -14.96 -3.43 5.42
CA ALA A 254 -16.07 -3.52 4.47
C ALA A 254 -16.47 -2.19 3.81
N ALA A 255 -16.25 -1.07 4.52
CA ALA A 255 -16.56 0.30 4.08
C ALA A 255 -15.35 1.06 3.49
N TYR A 256 -14.19 0.41 3.40
CA TYR A 256 -12.94 1.01 2.93
C TYR A 256 -13.03 1.46 1.47
N ASP A 257 -13.56 0.62 0.59
CA ASP A 257 -13.69 0.89 -0.85
C ASP A 257 -14.47 2.18 -1.13
N LYS A 258 -15.48 2.46 -0.30
CA LYS A 258 -16.36 3.64 -0.37
C LYS A 258 -15.77 4.87 0.32
N GLY A 259 -14.64 4.74 1.01
CA GLY A 259 -13.97 5.84 1.71
C GLY A 259 -14.66 6.30 2.99
N ILE A 260 -15.67 5.57 3.48
CA ILE A 260 -16.49 5.93 4.65
C ILE A 260 -16.18 5.09 5.89
N ILE A 261 -15.05 4.39 5.90
CA ILE A 261 -14.56 3.66 7.08
C ILE A 261 -14.37 4.60 8.28
N ALA A 262 -14.57 4.08 9.49
CA ALA A 262 -14.52 4.88 10.72
C ALA A 262 -13.10 5.34 11.10
N SER A 263 -12.06 4.63 10.64
CA SER A 263 -10.70 4.88 11.08
C SER A 263 -10.13 6.21 10.57
N GLY A 264 -9.45 6.94 11.46
CA GLY A 264 -8.86 8.25 11.16
C GLY A 264 -7.71 8.20 10.16
N LEU A 265 -7.03 7.07 10.00
CA LEU A 265 -5.93 6.91 9.04
C LEU A 265 -6.45 6.64 7.61
N GLU A 266 -7.52 5.86 7.49
CA GLU A 266 -8.03 5.34 6.21
C GLU A 266 -9.28 6.08 5.69
N LYS A 267 -9.96 6.87 6.52
CA LYS A 267 -11.15 7.60 6.08
C LYS A 267 -10.80 8.64 5.02
N ARG A 268 -11.54 8.65 3.90
CA ARG A 268 -11.36 9.62 2.82
C ARG A 268 -11.75 11.04 3.28
N ASP A 269 -11.01 12.04 2.80
CA ASP A 269 -11.49 13.43 2.79
C ASP A 269 -12.36 13.66 1.54
N SER A 270 -13.62 14.06 1.74
CA SER A 270 -14.59 14.18 0.63
C SER A 270 -14.31 15.35 -0.31
N GLY A 271 -13.67 16.41 0.19
CA GLY A 271 -13.23 17.54 -0.63
C GLY A 271 -12.06 17.18 -1.54
N SER A 272 -11.75 18.05 -2.50
CA SER A 272 -10.60 17.91 -3.40
C SER A 272 -9.32 18.43 -2.75
N TRP A 273 -8.18 17.80 -3.10
CA TRP A 273 -6.83 18.22 -2.70
C TRP A 273 -6.59 18.41 -1.19
N LYS A 274 -7.35 17.71 -0.35
CA LYS A 274 -7.10 17.53 1.08
C LYS A 274 -6.14 16.37 1.30
N PHE A 275 -5.64 16.21 2.52
CA PHE A 275 -4.61 15.23 2.85
C PHE A 275 -4.99 13.82 2.37
N LYS A 276 -6.23 13.37 2.59
CA LYS A 276 -6.76 12.07 2.15
C LYS A 276 -7.82 12.20 1.05
N SER A 277 -7.73 13.22 0.20
CA SER A 277 -8.50 13.23 -1.05
C SER A 277 -8.03 12.11 -1.95
N TRP A 278 -8.93 11.54 -2.75
CA TRP A 278 -8.53 10.57 -3.76
C TRP A 278 -8.07 11.28 -5.02
N VAL A 279 -7.01 10.76 -5.62
CA VAL A 279 -6.50 11.19 -6.93
C VAL A 279 -6.24 9.96 -7.79
N VAL A 280 -6.28 10.13 -9.11
CA VAL A 280 -5.67 9.18 -10.05
C VAL A 280 -4.31 9.73 -10.44
N GLY A 281 -3.26 8.97 -10.18
CA GLY A 281 -1.90 9.34 -10.50
C GLY A 281 -1.37 8.58 -11.72
N VAL A 282 -0.67 9.30 -12.59
CA VAL A 282 -0.02 8.77 -13.80
C VAL A 282 1.45 9.21 -13.80
N VAL A 283 2.36 8.30 -14.13
CA VAL A 283 3.78 8.59 -14.34
C VAL A 283 4.19 8.17 -15.75
N HIS A 284 4.86 9.06 -16.47
CA HIS A 284 5.42 8.77 -17.78
C HIS A 284 6.75 9.52 -17.96
N ASN A 285 7.83 8.81 -18.30
CA ASN A 285 9.17 9.38 -18.48
C ASN A 285 9.62 10.32 -17.34
N ASP A 286 9.48 9.86 -16.09
CA ASP A 286 9.77 10.60 -14.85
C ASP A 286 8.88 11.82 -14.56
N GLU A 287 7.93 12.13 -15.44
CA GLU A 287 6.92 13.14 -15.18
C GLU A 287 5.68 12.51 -14.53
N ALA A 288 5.21 13.14 -13.44
CA ALA A 288 4.04 12.70 -12.70
C ALA A 288 2.91 13.73 -12.84
N LYS A 289 1.69 13.25 -13.01
CA LYS A 289 0.47 14.06 -12.96
C LYS A 289 -0.59 13.37 -12.11
N ALA A 290 -1.29 14.17 -11.29
CA ALA A 290 -2.43 13.74 -10.50
C ALA A 290 -3.71 14.39 -11.02
N TYR A 291 -4.78 13.62 -11.03
CA TYR A 291 -6.13 14.04 -11.42
C TYR A 291 -7.06 13.92 -10.22
N ASP A 292 -7.81 14.98 -9.92
CA ASP A 292 -8.74 14.96 -8.78
C ASP A 292 -9.89 13.98 -9.02
N TRP A 293 -10.12 13.07 -8.07
CA TRP A 293 -11.18 12.07 -8.19
C TRP A 293 -12.57 12.69 -8.26
N ASN A 294 -12.81 13.83 -7.60
CA ASN A 294 -14.12 14.48 -7.65
C ASN A 294 -14.40 15.08 -9.03
N VAL A 295 -13.39 15.69 -9.66
CA VAL A 295 -13.47 16.15 -11.04
C VAL A 295 -13.78 14.97 -11.96
N LEU A 296 -13.07 13.85 -11.82
CA LEU A 296 -13.34 12.63 -12.61
C LEU A 296 -14.77 12.10 -12.39
N VAL A 297 -15.27 12.08 -11.15
CA VAL A 297 -16.64 11.65 -10.84
C VAL A 297 -17.69 12.56 -11.49
N GLN A 298 -17.46 13.87 -11.50
CA GLN A 298 -18.36 14.87 -12.08
C GLN A 298 -18.32 14.82 -13.61
N GLN A 299 -17.13 14.77 -14.19
CA GLN A 299 -16.92 14.86 -15.63
C GLN A 299 -17.08 13.51 -16.32
N LYS A 300 -16.86 12.37 -15.64
CA LYS A 300 -16.84 10.99 -16.18
C LYS A 300 -15.75 10.70 -17.22
N MET A 301 -15.21 11.75 -17.83
CA MET A 301 -14.15 11.69 -18.82
C MET A 301 -13.28 12.94 -18.64
N ILE A 302 -11.96 12.76 -18.57
CA ILE A 302 -10.97 13.83 -18.61
C ILE A 302 -10.06 13.54 -19.81
N GLN A 303 -9.85 14.54 -20.66
CA GLN A 303 -8.84 14.51 -21.72
C GLN A 303 -7.73 15.48 -21.39
N ASP A 304 -6.50 15.01 -21.48
CA ASP A 304 -5.33 15.77 -21.08
C ASP A 304 -4.09 15.20 -21.78
N SER A 305 -2.90 15.68 -21.44
CA SER A 305 -1.64 15.12 -21.90
C SER A 305 -0.54 15.32 -20.86
N ILE A 306 0.33 14.32 -20.75
CA ILE A 306 1.69 14.46 -20.22
C ILE A 306 2.61 14.52 -21.45
N PRO A 307 3.71 15.28 -21.46
CA PRO A 307 4.73 15.25 -22.51
C PRO A 307 4.97 13.86 -23.12
N GLY A 308 4.65 13.74 -24.42
CA GLY A 308 4.78 12.49 -25.18
C GLY A 308 3.64 11.48 -25.02
N LEU A 309 2.66 11.73 -24.15
CA LEU A 309 1.55 10.83 -23.86
C LEU A 309 0.20 11.57 -23.81
N PRO A 310 -0.56 11.55 -24.93
CA PRO A 310 -1.94 11.98 -24.95
C PRO A 310 -2.82 11.05 -24.11
N LEU A 311 -3.50 11.60 -23.10
CA LEU A 311 -4.26 10.83 -22.13
C LEU A 311 -5.77 11.00 -22.30
N LEU A 312 -6.48 9.92 -22.06
CA LEU A 312 -7.91 9.86 -21.83
C LEU A 312 -8.14 9.09 -20.52
N ILE A 313 -8.85 9.71 -19.58
CA ILE A 313 -9.21 9.11 -18.31
C ILE A 313 -10.73 9.00 -18.27
N THR A 314 -11.25 7.80 -18.06
CA THR A 314 -12.69 7.53 -18.01
C THR A 314 -13.07 6.91 -16.67
N LEU A 315 -14.34 7.07 -16.29
CA LEU A 315 -14.92 6.45 -15.11
C LEU A 315 -16.20 5.72 -15.49
N ASP A 316 -16.29 4.45 -15.13
CA ASP A 316 -17.47 3.63 -15.39
C ASP A 316 -18.67 4.09 -14.55
N ALA A 317 -19.86 3.59 -14.93
CA ALA A 317 -21.11 3.91 -14.26
C ALA A 317 -21.15 3.47 -12.78
N ASP A 318 -20.31 2.51 -12.37
CA ASP A 318 -20.16 2.08 -10.98
C ASP A 318 -19.48 3.14 -10.08
N THR A 319 -18.96 4.22 -10.67
CA THR A 319 -18.26 5.33 -10.01
C THR A 319 -17.01 4.93 -9.23
N ALA A 320 -16.45 3.76 -9.53
CA ALA A 320 -15.32 3.16 -8.83
C ALA A 320 -14.25 2.63 -9.78
N SER A 321 -14.64 2.06 -10.92
CA SER A 321 -13.74 1.59 -11.97
C SER A 321 -13.34 2.73 -12.88
N PHE A 322 -12.03 2.96 -13.00
CA PHE A 322 -11.47 3.99 -13.86
C PHE A 322 -10.51 3.36 -14.87
N HIS A 323 -10.35 4.01 -16.01
CA HIS A 323 -9.37 3.62 -17.04
C HIS A 323 -8.53 4.83 -17.39
N VAL A 324 -7.23 4.60 -17.59
CA VAL A 324 -6.30 5.61 -18.11
C VAL A 324 -5.72 5.05 -19.39
N LEU A 325 -5.89 5.78 -20.48
CA LEU A 325 -5.70 5.28 -21.84
C LEU A 325 -4.84 6.26 -22.63
N ASN A 326 -3.94 5.73 -23.46
CA ASN A 326 -3.29 6.49 -24.50
C ASN A 326 -4.28 6.66 -25.66
N ARG A 327 -4.73 7.89 -25.90
CA ARG A 327 -5.70 8.20 -26.95
C ARG A 327 -5.13 8.21 -28.37
N THR A 328 -3.93 7.66 -28.57
CA THR A 328 -3.25 7.61 -29.87
C THR A 328 -3.59 6.34 -30.63
N ILE A 329 -4.08 6.48 -31.86
CA ILE A 329 -4.26 5.38 -32.82
C ILE A 329 -3.54 5.75 -34.12
N ASN A 330 -2.74 4.82 -34.65
CA ASN A 330 -1.98 5.01 -35.90
C ASN A 330 -1.14 6.31 -35.93
N GLY A 331 -0.60 6.73 -34.77
CA GLY A 331 0.22 7.94 -34.64
C GLY A 331 -0.57 9.25 -34.44
N ASN A 332 -1.91 9.21 -34.49
CA ASN A 332 -2.75 10.39 -34.28
C ASN A 332 -3.47 10.30 -32.93
N ALA A 333 -3.41 11.39 -32.16
CA ALA A 333 -4.16 11.51 -30.92
C ALA A 333 -5.62 11.84 -31.22
N LEU A 334 -6.52 10.92 -30.89
CA LEU A 334 -7.97 11.05 -31.08
C LEU A 334 -8.56 12.06 -30.10
N ASN A 335 -9.66 12.71 -30.48
CA ASN A 335 -10.33 13.73 -29.66
C ASN A 335 -11.72 13.26 -29.30
N PHE A 336 -11.98 13.04 -28.01
CA PHE A 336 -13.26 12.50 -27.58
C PHE A 336 -14.25 13.60 -27.18
N GLN A 337 -15.52 13.24 -27.26
CA GLN A 337 -16.60 13.91 -26.56
C GLN A 337 -17.46 12.83 -25.89
N LYS A 338 -18.25 13.23 -24.88
CA LYS A 338 -19.23 12.32 -24.29
C LYS A 338 -20.17 11.84 -25.41
N GLY A 339 -20.23 10.52 -25.59
CA GLY A 339 -21.09 9.87 -26.57
C GLY A 339 -22.32 9.27 -25.88
N GLY A 340 -23.36 9.04 -26.67
CA GLY A 340 -24.46 8.11 -26.36
C GLY A 340 -25.00 8.08 -24.92
N SER A 341 -25.50 6.91 -24.52
CA SER A 341 -25.88 6.59 -23.15
C SER A 341 -24.83 5.69 -22.50
N ASN A 342 -24.85 5.53 -21.17
CA ASN A 342 -24.02 4.54 -20.44
C ASN A 342 -22.48 4.70 -20.49
N GLY A 343 -21.96 5.93 -20.57
CA GLY A 343 -20.51 6.18 -20.44
C GLY A 343 -19.71 5.93 -21.72
N GLU A 344 -20.40 5.76 -22.84
CA GLU A 344 -19.79 5.76 -24.17
C GLU A 344 -19.16 7.11 -24.50
N ILE A 345 -18.14 7.09 -25.35
CA ILE A 345 -17.43 8.27 -25.82
C ILE A 345 -17.31 8.21 -27.34
N THR A 346 -17.38 9.35 -27.99
CA THR A 346 -17.32 9.44 -29.46
C THR A 346 -16.08 10.22 -29.85
N ASP A 347 -15.28 9.65 -30.76
CA ASP A 347 -14.19 10.39 -31.40
C ASP A 347 -14.79 11.43 -32.35
N ILE A 348 -14.40 12.69 -32.18
CA ILE A 348 -14.91 13.84 -32.92
C ILE A 348 -14.49 13.76 -34.40
N ASP A 349 -13.29 13.22 -34.66
CA ASP A 349 -12.70 13.24 -35.99
C ASP A 349 -13.24 12.10 -36.87
N THR A 350 -13.34 10.88 -36.33
CA THR A 350 -13.85 9.72 -37.09
C THR A 350 -15.32 9.43 -36.86
N HIS A 351 -15.95 10.07 -35.88
CA HIS A 351 -17.29 9.73 -35.36
C HIS A 351 -17.42 8.28 -34.88
N SER A 352 -16.29 7.62 -34.61
CA SER A 352 -16.29 6.27 -34.05
C SER A 352 -16.77 6.30 -32.59
N LEU A 353 -17.59 5.33 -32.20
CA LEU A 353 -18.10 5.18 -30.84
C LEU A 353 -17.23 4.18 -30.08
N TRP A 354 -16.93 4.50 -28.82
CA TRP A 354 -16.05 3.73 -27.95
C TRP A 354 -16.70 3.54 -26.59
N ASN A 355 -16.42 2.41 -25.96
CA ASN A 355 -16.76 2.21 -24.56
C ASN A 355 -15.72 2.88 -23.63
N SER A 356 -16.03 2.93 -22.34
CA SER A 356 -15.17 3.56 -21.33
C SER A 356 -13.80 2.88 -21.17
N SER A 357 -13.67 1.59 -21.46
CA SER A 357 -12.39 0.86 -21.43
C SER A 357 -11.52 1.06 -22.68
N GLY A 358 -11.98 1.89 -23.62
CA GLY A 358 -11.20 2.26 -24.81
C GLY A 358 -11.28 1.26 -25.96
N VAL A 359 -12.34 0.45 -26.04
CA VAL A 359 -12.62 -0.39 -27.21
C VAL A 359 -13.61 0.33 -28.12
N CYS A 360 -13.29 0.42 -29.41
CA CYS A 360 -14.18 0.99 -30.40
C CYS A 360 -15.29 -0.01 -30.77
N ILE A 361 -16.53 0.37 -30.47
CA ILE A 361 -17.71 -0.48 -30.64
C ILE A 361 -18.39 -0.31 -32.00
N SER A 362 -18.27 0.88 -32.62
CA SER A 362 -18.83 1.14 -33.96
C SER A 362 -18.11 2.30 -34.67
N GLY A 363 -18.25 2.36 -35.99
CA GLY A 363 -17.67 3.40 -36.84
C GLY A 363 -16.35 2.97 -37.51
N PRO A 364 -15.64 3.91 -38.16
CA PRO A 364 -14.45 3.61 -38.96
C PRO A 364 -13.31 2.90 -38.22
N LEU A 365 -13.23 3.06 -36.89
CA LEU A 365 -12.20 2.44 -36.06
C LEU A 365 -12.69 1.19 -35.31
N GLN A 366 -13.84 0.62 -35.68
CA GLN A 366 -14.43 -0.52 -34.98
C GLN A 366 -13.44 -1.67 -34.74
N GLY A 367 -13.43 -2.19 -33.51
CA GLY A 367 -12.54 -3.26 -33.07
C GLY A 367 -11.12 -2.81 -32.72
N LYS A 368 -10.77 -1.53 -32.90
CA LYS A 368 -9.53 -0.96 -32.35
C LYS A 368 -9.67 -0.75 -30.84
N GLN A 369 -8.52 -0.77 -30.16
CA GLN A 369 -8.43 -0.60 -28.72
C GLN A 369 -7.34 0.43 -28.39
N LEU A 370 -7.66 1.37 -27.50
CA LEU A 370 -6.70 2.29 -26.91
C LEU A 370 -5.79 1.53 -25.94
N SER A 371 -4.49 1.84 -25.95
CA SER A 371 -3.54 1.20 -25.05
C SER A 371 -3.74 1.71 -23.62
N ALA A 372 -3.88 0.78 -22.66
CA ALA A 372 -3.92 1.14 -21.25
C ALA A 372 -2.59 1.76 -20.79
N VAL A 373 -2.69 2.75 -19.92
CA VAL A 373 -1.57 3.40 -19.25
C VAL A 373 -1.66 3.03 -17.78
N GLN A 374 -0.54 2.53 -17.22
CA GLN A 374 -0.50 2.19 -15.81
C GLN A 374 -0.77 3.45 -14.96
N ALA A 375 -1.73 3.33 -14.07
CA ALA A 375 -2.18 4.42 -13.20
C ALA A 375 -2.69 3.85 -11.89
N TYR A 376 -2.79 4.72 -10.88
CA TYR A 376 -3.16 4.29 -9.54
C TYR A 376 -4.10 5.29 -8.90
N GLN A 377 -5.16 4.79 -8.27
CA GLN A 377 -5.93 5.60 -7.34
C GLN A 377 -5.18 5.65 -6.01
N GLU A 378 -4.95 6.83 -5.44
CA GLU A 378 -4.24 6.98 -4.17
C GLU A 378 -4.83 8.12 -3.34
N PHE A 379 -4.44 8.18 -2.06
CA PHE A 379 -4.57 9.42 -1.30
C PHE A 379 -3.57 10.47 -1.77
N TRP A 380 -4.02 11.71 -1.82
CA TRP A 380 -3.21 12.85 -2.24
C TRP A 380 -1.91 12.99 -1.45
N HIS A 381 -1.92 12.80 -0.12
CA HIS A 381 -0.71 12.87 0.69
C HIS A 381 0.35 11.84 0.27
N SER A 382 -0.08 10.63 -0.08
CA SER A 382 0.80 9.55 -0.53
C SER A 382 1.41 9.94 -1.86
N TRP A 383 0.57 10.24 -2.86
CA TRP A 383 1.03 10.61 -4.19
C TRP A 383 2.02 11.78 -4.16
N HIS A 384 1.67 12.87 -3.48
CA HIS A 384 2.52 14.06 -3.39
C HIS A 384 3.84 13.81 -2.66
N THR A 385 3.87 12.92 -1.68
CA THR A 385 5.12 12.59 -0.96
C THR A 385 6.13 11.92 -1.89
N PHE A 386 5.68 11.00 -2.75
CA PHE A 386 6.56 10.24 -3.63
C PHE A 386 6.71 10.87 -5.03
N HIS A 387 5.89 11.88 -5.35
CA HIS A 387 5.94 12.69 -6.56
C HIS A 387 5.83 14.19 -6.22
N PRO A 388 6.82 14.79 -5.55
CA PRO A 388 6.73 16.17 -5.03
C PRO A 388 6.59 17.24 -6.12
N TYR A 389 7.01 16.92 -7.36
CA TYR A 389 6.89 17.80 -8.52
C TYR A 389 5.70 17.46 -9.42
N THR A 390 4.74 16.65 -8.93
CA THR A 390 3.57 16.26 -9.71
C THR A 390 2.79 17.48 -10.20
N MET A 391 2.41 17.44 -11.47
CA MET A 391 1.40 18.34 -12.02
C MET A 391 0.02 18.00 -11.44
N ARG A 392 -0.89 18.97 -11.45
CA ARG A 392 -2.31 18.80 -11.12
C ARG A 392 -3.15 19.24 -12.33
N ASP A 393 -4.37 18.72 -12.42
CA ASP A 393 -5.36 19.13 -13.42
C ASP A 393 -6.07 20.46 -13.07
#